data_AF-A0A5Q0TIU0-F1
#
_entry.id   AF-A0A5Q0TIU0-F1
#
_cell.length_a   1.000
_cell.length_b   1.000
_cell.length_c   1.000
_cell.angle_alpha   90.00
_cell.angle_beta   90.00
_cell.angle_gamma   90.00
#
_symmetry.space_group_name_H-M   'P 1'
#
loop_
_entity.id
_entity.type
_entity.pdbx_description
1 polymer ?
#
loop_
_entity_poly.entity_id
_entity_poly.type
_entity_poly.pdbx_seq_one_letter_code
_entity_poly.pdbx_strand_id
1 'polypeptide(L)'
;MKKYSFPLLALSSLYFTTSFACSSNHSDDMHHHQDASIQTTTQLASPAEPAPSKPSTSTTVLSSHADVSSEAVDNIDQLIALAAKTSASAPAVYPIKPVKMQDFATVFPTVEMKVVSLDGNKRMVTVSGYQMEGAESVIYLGKGQRSILAAVTEKGQKQLKLGKFSMDDYGNKWRTAELTGMIESPVLDSNKPLWKYAEKLDTTYCSTCHAKVSPKHFTVNSWGPVAKSMGARTNIAPLDLQILTKFFESNAKDVVVQSDK
;
A
#
# COMPACT_ATOMS: atom_id res chain seq x y z
N MET A 1 -45.34 -36.11 36.70
CA MET A 1 -46.22 -35.79 35.56
C MET A 1 -46.21 -34.29 35.30
N LYS A 2 -45.61 -33.85 34.19
CA LYS A 2 -46.11 -32.81 33.25
C LYS A 2 -44.96 -32.44 32.31
N LYS A 3 -45.05 -33.01 31.11
CA LYS A 3 -44.21 -32.74 29.95
C LYS A 3 -44.60 -31.37 29.39
N TYR A 4 -43.64 -30.50 29.10
CA TYR A 4 -43.85 -29.37 28.21
C TYR A 4 -43.09 -29.64 26.91
N SER A 5 -43.89 -29.84 25.85
CA SER A 5 -43.47 -30.06 24.48
C SER A 5 -43.55 -28.73 23.76
N PHE A 6 -42.43 -28.25 23.22
CA PHE A 6 -42.41 -27.11 22.28
C PHE A 6 -42.43 -27.66 20.84
N PRO A 7 -43.28 -27.15 19.94
CA PRO A 7 -43.34 -27.62 18.57
C PRO A 7 -42.24 -26.98 17.70
N LEU A 8 -41.68 -27.83 16.85
CA LEU A 8 -40.84 -27.53 15.70
C LEU A 8 -41.65 -26.71 14.68
N LEU A 9 -41.16 -25.53 14.28
CA LEU A 9 -41.60 -24.85 13.06
C LEU A 9 -40.40 -24.78 12.12
N ALA A 10 -40.48 -25.60 11.08
CA ALA A 10 -39.49 -25.70 10.01
C ALA A 10 -39.55 -24.46 9.11
N LEU A 11 -38.36 -23.99 8.75
CA LEU A 11 -38.08 -22.86 7.87
C LEU A 11 -38.57 -23.12 6.44
N SER A 12 -39.35 -22.19 5.90
CA SER A 12 -39.59 -22.08 4.46
C SER A 12 -38.41 -21.32 3.82
N SER A 13 -37.59 -22.04 3.05
CA SER A 13 -36.58 -21.47 2.16
C SER A 13 -37.23 -20.68 1.03
N LEU A 14 -37.06 -19.36 1.04
CA LEU A 14 -37.28 -18.52 -0.13
C LEU A 14 -35.94 -18.35 -0.87
N TYR A 15 -35.83 -19.05 -2.00
CA TYR A 15 -34.77 -18.84 -2.98
C TYR A 15 -34.98 -17.46 -3.64
N PHE A 16 -34.08 -16.52 -3.39
CA PHE A 16 -33.90 -15.33 -4.22
C PHE A 16 -32.79 -15.63 -5.24
N THR A 17 -33.16 -15.97 -6.47
CA THR A 17 -32.24 -15.96 -7.60
C THR A 17 -32.25 -14.56 -8.20
N THR A 18 -31.15 -13.81 -8.05
CA THR A 18 -30.93 -12.57 -8.79
C THR A 18 -29.97 -12.86 -9.93
N SER A 19 -30.52 -13.14 -11.12
CA SER A 19 -29.75 -13.12 -12.36
C SER A 19 -29.63 -11.68 -12.84
N PHE A 20 -28.47 -11.06 -12.63
CA PHE A 20 -28.03 -9.91 -13.41
C PHE A 20 -26.98 -10.39 -14.40
N ALA A 21 -27.41 -10.65 -15.64
CA ALA A 21 -26.53 -10.77 -16.80
C ALA A 21 -26.79 -9.56 -17.69
N CYS A 22 -25.89 -8.57 -17.63
CA CYS A 22 -25.86 -7.48 -18.60
C CYS A 22 -25.00 -7.96 -19.77
N SER A 23 -25.66 -8.39 -20.85
CA SER A 23 -25.01 -8.73 -22.12
C SER A 23 -24.79 -7.43 -22.90
N SER A 24 -23.53 -7.08 -23.18
CA SER A 24 -23.17 -5.99 -24.09
C SER A 24 -22.83 -6.60 -25.44
N ASN A 25 -23.76 -6.55 -26.38
CA ASN A 25 -23.47 -6.78 -27.80
C ASN A 25 -22.79 -5.53 -28.37
N HIS A 26 -21.59 -5.70 -28.94
CA HIS A 26 -21.03 -4.77 -29.91
C HIS A 26 -20.78 -5.55 -31.19
N SER A 27 -21.46 -5.15 -32.27
CA SER A 27 -21.10 -5.50 -33.64
C SER A 27 -21.39 -4.29 -34.53
N ASP A 28 -20.34 -3.88 -35.23
CA ASP A 28 -20.27 -3.42 -36.61
C ASP A 28 -21.39 -2.49 -37.11
N ASP A 29 -21.03 -1.25 -37.46
CA ASP A 29 -20.55 -0.90 -38.80
C ASP A 29 -20.51 0.63 -38.94
N MET A 30 -19.60 1.13 -39.78
CA MET A 30 -19.73 2.33 -40.64
C MET A 30 -18.34 2.84 -41.04
N HIS A 31 -17.82 2.23 -42.11
CA HIS A 31 -16.85 2.85 -43.01
C HIS A 31 -17.58 3.79 -44.00
N HIS A 32 -17.19 5.06 -44.09
CA HIS A 32 -17.09 5.76 -45.39
C HIS A 32 -16.32 7.09 -45.34
N HIS A 33 -15.36 7.18 -46.27
CA HIS A 33 -14.70 8.32 -46.94
C HIS A 33 -14.21 9.52 -46.12
N GLN A 34 -12.88 9.76 -46.01
CA GLN A 34 -12.00 10.39 -47.00
C GLN A 34 -12.50 11.74 -47.51
N ASP A 35 -11.88 12.82 -47.04
CA ASP A 35 -11.41 13.88 -47.93
C ASP A 35 -10.17 14.57 -47.37
N ALA A 36 -9.24 14.86 -48.28
CA ALA A 36 -7.92 15.40 -48.03
C ALA A 36 -7.93 16.93 -48.03
N SER A 37 -7.07 17.55 -47.20
CA SER A 37 -6.46 18.83 -47.57
C SER A 37 -5.08 18.96 -46.93
N ILE A 38 -4.11 19.17 -47.81
CA ILE A 38 -2.70 19.43 -47.57
C ILE A 38 -2.53 20.92 -47.31
N GLN A 39 -1.82 21.31 -46.24
CA GLN A 39 -0.91 22.46 -46.31
C GLN A 39 0.37 22.20 -45.51
N THR A 40 1.44 22.03 -46.29
CA THR A 40 2.85 22.05 -45.91
C THR A 40 3.30 23.49 -45.69
N THR A 41 4.09 23.77 -44.66
CA THR A 41 5.15 24.79 -44.73
C THR A 41 6.37 24.30 -43.98
N THR A 42 7.49 24.41 -44.70
CA THR A 42 8.80 23.84 -44.48
C THR A 42 9.71 24.89 -43.83
N GLN A 43 10.29 24.52 -42.68
CA GLN A 43 11.73 24.57 -42.35
C GLN A 43 12.48 25.92 -42.32
N LEU A 44 13.24 26.12 -41.23
CA LEU A 44 14.58 26.70 -41.28
C LEU A 44 15.41 26.17 -40.09
N ALA A 45 16.49 25.48 -40.43
CA ALA A 45 17.53 25.00 -39.54
C ALA A 45 18.90 25.40 -40.13
N SER A 46 19.84 25.85 -39.28
CA SER A 46 21.32 25.74 -39.40
C SER A 46 22.05 26.88 -38.67
N PRO A 47 23.38 26.80 -38.38
CA PRO A 47 24.31 25.66 -38.37
C PRO A 47 25.17 25.55 -37.07
N ALA A 48 26.17 24.66 -37.06
CA ALA A 48 27.09 24.32 -35.96
C ALA A 48 28.57 24.77 -36.15
N GLU A 49 29.30 24.86 -35.01
CA GLU A 49 30.76 24.67 -34.72
C GLU A 49 31.85 25.73 -35.10
N PRO A 50 33.11 25.73 -34.52
CA PRO A 50 33.79 24.87 -33.50
C PRO A 50 34.63 25.55 -32.34
N ALA A 51 35.32 24.73 -31.52
CA ALA A 51 36.10 24.89 -30.25
C ALA A 51 37.49 25.66 -30.35
N PRO A 52 38.46 25.74 -29.35
CA PRO A 52 38.90 24.75 -28.32
C PRO A 52 39.47 25.24 -26.92
N SER A 53 39.68 24.30 -25.96
CA SER A 53 40.97 24.00 -25.26
C SER A 53 40.96 23.66 -23.73
N LYS A 54 41.30 22.37 -23.46
CA LYS A 54 42.20 21.76 -22.43
C LYS A 54 41.95 21.81 -20.89
N PRO A 55 42.51 20.83 -20.14
CA PRO A 55 41.91 20.27 -18.91
C PRO A 55 42.59 20.76 -17.62
N SER A 56 41.85 20.77 -16.51
CA SER A 56 42.45 20.84 -15.17
C SER A 56 41.97 19.66 -14.33
N THR A 57 42.89 18.75 -14.10
CA THR A 57 42.83 17.71 -13.07
C THR A 57 42.89 18.35 -11.68
N SER A 58 41.81 18.23 -10.91
CA SER A 58 41.90 18.31 -9.45
C SER A 58 41.33 17.02 -8.88
N THR A 59 42.26 16.14 -8.51
CA THR A 59 42.03 14.99 -7.65
C THR A 59 41.55 15.51 -6.30
N THR A 60 40.25 15.43 -6.06
CA THR A 60 39.72 15.50 -4.69
C THR A 60 39.39 14.08 -4.27
N VAL A 61 40.24 13.54 -3.40
CA VAL A 61 39.94 12.33 -2.62
C VAL A 61 38.85 12.72 -1.62
N LEU A 62 37.59 12.46 -1.97
CA LEU A 62 36.51 12.49 -0.98
C LEU A 62 36.25 11.07 -0.51
N SER A 63 36.61 10.82 0.75
CA SER A 63 36.14 9.69 1.53
C SER A 63 34.61 9.75 1.61
N SER A 64 33.91 9.04 0.73
CA SER A 64 32.46 8.89 0.83
C SER A 64 32.16 7.67 1.70
N HIS A 65 31.74 7.95 2.94
CA HIS A 65 30.76 7.10 3.61
C HIS A 65 29.54 7.08 2.69
N ALA A 66 29.32 5.96 2.01
CA ALA A 66 28.21 5.83 1.08
C ALA A 66 26.89 5.92 1.85
N ASP A 67 26.23 7.08 1.75
CA ASP A 67 24.81 7.21 2.06
C ASP A 67 24.05 6.25 1.12
N VAL A 68 23.45 5.20 1.68
CA VAL A 68 22.60 4.21 0.98
C VAL A 68 21.26 4.84 0.53
N SER A 69 21.17 6.17 0.42
CA SER A 69 19.93 6.89 0.15
C SER A 69 19.63 7.10 -1.34
N SER A 70 20.53 6.72 -2.25
CA SER A 70 20.45 7.07 -3.67
C SER A 70 20.20 5.91 -4.64
N GLU A 71 19.96 4.67 -4.18
CA GLU A 71 19.58 3.62 -5.14
C GLU A 71 18.24 4.01 -5.80
N ALA A 72 18.25 4.15 -7.12
CA ALA A 72 17.04 4.34 -7.90
C ALA A 72 16.26 3.02 -7.85
N VAL A 73 15.10 3.05 -7.18
CA VAL A 73 14.17 1.93 -7.19
C VAL A 73 13.24 2.10 -8.38
N ASP A 74 13.55 1.38 -9.43
CA ASP A 74 12.82 1.36 -10.68
C ASP A 74 11.77 0.26 -10.76
N ASN A 75 11.94 -0.83 -10.02
CA ASN A 75 11.04 -1.97 -10.01
C ASN A 75 11.00 -2.67 -8.64
N ILE A 76 10.05 -3.59 -8.50
CA ILE A 76 9.85 -4.38 -7.28
C ILE A 76 11.05 -5.29 -6.94
N ASP A 77 11.80 -5.77 -7.93
CA ASP A 77 12.94 -6.68 -7.70
C ASP A 77 14.09 -5.95 -7.00
N GLN A 78 14.30 -4.68 -7.31
CA GLN A 78 15.27 -3.84 -6.58
C GLN A 78 14.84 -3.60 -5.13
N LEU A 79 13.55 -3.42 -4.84
CA LEU A 79 13.07 -3.38 -3.45
C LEU A 79 13.37 -4.70 -2.73
N ILE A 80 13.12 -5.83 -3.38
CA ILE A 80 13.39 -7.15 -2.79
C ILE A 80 14.88 -7.33 -2.53
N ALA A 81 15.75 -6.89 -3.45
CA ALA A 81 17.20 -6.93 -3.29
C ALA A 81 17.67 -6.05 -2.11
N LEU A 82 17.08 -4.86 -1.93
CA LEU A 82 17.33 -3.99 -0.77
C LEU A 82 16.89 -4.65 0.55
N ALA A 83 15.70 -5.26 0.57
CA ALA A 83 15.19 -5.98 1.74
C ALA A 83 16.06 -7.18 2.12
N ALA A 84 16.63 -7.89 1.14
CA ALA A 84 17.56 -8.99 1.40
C ALA A 84 18.88 -8.54 2.05
N LYS A 85 19.28 -7.28 1.86
CA LYS A 85 20.49 -6.67 2.45
C LYS A 85 20.23 -5.95 3.78
N THR A 86 18.98 -5.88 4.22
CA THR A 86 18.60 -5.10 5.41
C THR A 86 19.24 -5.69 6.66
N SER A 87 19.98 -4.86 7.41
CA SER A 87 20.68 -5.28 8.62
C SER A 87 19.71 -5.90 9.63
N ALA A 88 20.12 -6.99 10.28
CA ALA A 88 19.37 -7.60 11.37
C ALA A 88 19.15 -6.61 12.52
N SER A 89 20.09 -5.68 12.77
CA SER A 89 20.01 -4.68 13.84
C SER A 89 19.11 -3.48 13.56
N ALA A 90 18.43 -3.41 12.41
CA ALA A 90 17.54 -2.30 12.10
C ALA A 90 16.43 -2.16 13.18
N PRO A 91 16.22 -0.98 13.77
CA PRO A 91 15.29 -0.80 14.89
C PRO A 91 13.82 -0.88 14.47
N ALA A 92 13.53 -0.60 13.20
CA ALA A 92 12.23 -0.73 12.59
C ALA A 92 12.39 -1.32 11.18
N VAL A 93 11.36 -2.01 10.72
CA VAL A 93 11.34 -2.65 9.41
C VAL A 93 9.99 -2.52 8.73
N TYR A 94 10.00 -2.57 7.39
CA TYR A 94 8.85 -2.33 6.54
C TYR A 94 8.71 -3.46 5.51
N PRO A 95 7.58 -4.16 5.45
CA PRO A 95 7.36 -5.23 4.49
C PRO A 95 7.05 -4.65 3.09
N ILE A 96 7.56 -5.30 2.05
CA ILE A 96 7.27 -4.95 0.65
C ILE A 96 5.98 -5.61 0.16
N LYS A 97 5.69 -6.81 0.67
CA LYS A 97 4.54 -7.65 0.37
C LYS A 97 3.88 -8.11 1.68
N PRO A 98 2.68 -8.70 1.67
CA PRO A 98 2.11 -9.29 2.86
C PRO A 98 3.08 -10.30 3.52
N VAL A 99 3.37 -10.11 4.81
CA VAL A 99 4.29 -10.94 5.59
C VAL A 99 3.51 -11.68 6.68
N LYS A 100 3.74 -12.99 6.80
CA LYS A 100 3.23 -13.77 7.93
C LYS A 100 4.04 -13.47 9.19
N MET A 101 3.34 -13.04 10.24
CA MET A 101 3.86 -12.94 11.60
C MET A 101 3.41 -14.18 12.36
N GLN A 102 4.27 -15.20 12.39
CA GLN A 102 3.93 -16.55 12.88
C GLN A 102 2.58 -17.02 12.33
N ASP A 103 1.78 -17.69 13.17
CA ASP A 103 0.38 -18.01 12.94
C ASP A 103 -0.58 -16.98 13.56
N PHE A 104 -0.08 -15.79 13.92
CA PHE A 104 -0.84 -14.74 14.60
C PHE A 104 -1.46 -13.73 13.62
N ALA A 105 -0.72 -13.31 12.60
CA ALA A 105 -1.21 -12.28 11.69
C ALA A 105 -0.54 -12.31 10.31
N THR A 106 -1.19 -11.64 9.36
CA THR A 106 -0.56 -11.17 8.12
C THR A 106 -0.43 -9.65 8.20
N VAL A 107 0.80 -9.14 8.15
CA VAL A 107 1.11 -7.70 8.12
C VAL A 107 1.20 -7.24 6.67
N PHE A 108 0.54 -6.14 6.33
CA PHE A 108 0.47 -5.61 4.98
C PHE A 108 1.68 -4.73 4.62
N PRO A 109 1.93 -4.48 3.31
CA PRO A 109 3.05 -3.65 2.86
C PRO A 109 3.10 -2.28 3.55
N THR A 110 4.31 -1.72 3.61
CA THR A 110 4.62 -0.37 4.12
C THR A 110 4.34 -0.13 5.62
N VAL A 111 3.77 -1.11 6.32
CA VAL A 111 3.50 -1.04 7.75
C VAL A 111 4.80 -1.07 8.52
N GLU A 112 4.99 -0.10 9.40
CA GLU A 112 6.12 -0.11 10.32
C GLU A 112 5.98 -1.26 11.33
N MET A 113 7.04 -2.03 11.50
CA MET A 113 7.17 -3.00 12.57
C MET A 113 8.44 -2.71 13.37
N LYS A 114 8.30 -2.47 14.67
CA LYS A 114 9.43 -2.26 15.56
C LYS A 114 10.13 -3.58 15.84
N VAL A 115 11.45 -3.64 15.69
CA VAL A 115 12.24 -4.83 16.03
C VAL A 115 12.48 -4.87 17.53
N VAL A 116 12.13 -5.99 18.16
CA VAL A 116 12.22 -6.21 19.61
C VAL A 116 13.42 -7.08 19.96
N SER A 117 13.65 -8.13 19.18
CA SER A 117 14.79 -9.03 19.36
C SER A 117 15.10 -9.80 18.08
N LEU A 118 16.27 -10.45 18.07
CA LEU A 118 16.74 -11.29 16.99
C LEU A 118 16.87 -12.72 17.47
N ASP A 119 16.47 -13.67 16.63
CA ASP A 119 16.65 -15.10 16.83
C ASP A 119 17.23 -15.69 15.54
N GLY A 120 18.56 -15.72 15.46
CA GLY A 120 19.29 -16.04 14.24
C GLY A 120 18.92 -15.09 13.09
N ASN A 121 18.37 -15.65 12.01
CA ASN A 121 17.91 -14.88 10.84
C ASN A 121 16.47 -14.38 10.96
N LYS A 122 15.79 -14.70 12.06
CA LYS A 122 14.40 -14.31 12.30
C LYS A 122 14.36 -13.07 13.19
N ARG A 123 13.32 -12.26 13.02
CA ARG A 123 13.13 -11.05 13.81
C ARG A 123 11.84 -11.16 14.60
N MET A 124 11.93 -10.89 15.90
CA MET A 124 10.75 -10.61 16.70
C MET A 124 10.39 -9.16 16.49
N VAL A 125 9.17 -8.91 16.02
CA VAL A 125 8.71 -7.57 15.68
C VAL A 125 7.36 -7.29 16.31
N THR A 126 7.11 -6.02 16.61
CA THR A 126 5.82 -5.52 17.09
C THR A 126 5.18 -4.64 16.02
N VAL A 127 3.93 -4.95 15.67
CA VAL A 127 3.06 -4.05 14.91
C VAL A 127 2.10 -3.36 15.88
N SER A 128 1.92 -2.05 15.72
CA SER A 128 1.09 -1.22 16.58
C SER A 128 0.05 -0.47 15.77
N GLY A 129 -1.16 -0.36 16.31
CA GLY A 129 -2.25 0.39 15.69
C GLY A 129 -3.48 0.42 16.59
N TYR A 130 -4.65 0.43 15.97
CA TYR A 130 -5.95 0.50 16.64
C TYR A 130 -6.89 -0.62 16.22
N GLN A 131 -7.78 -1.00 17.13
CA GLN A 131 -8.82 -1.98 16.89
C GLN A 131 -10.17 -1.39 17.27
N MET A 132 -11.17 -1.62 16.42
CA MET A 132 -12.56 -1.22 16.64
C MET A 132 -13.32 -2.38 17.30
N GLU A 133 -14.23 -2.06 18.23
CA GLU A 133 -15.15 -3.04 18.81
C GLU A 133 -15.95 -3.74 17.69
N GLY A 134 -15.99 -5.08 17.67
CA GLY A 134 -16.62 -5.89 16.63
C GLY A 134 -15.75 -6.14 15.38
N ALA A 135 -14.50 -5.68 15.37
CA ALA A 135 -13.53 -5.92 14.29
C ALA A 135 -12.20 -6.46 14.85
N GLU A 136 -12.27 -7.46 15.72
CA GLU A 136 -11.13 -7.99 16.48
C GLU A 136 -10.06 -8.65 15.60
N SER A 137 -10.42 -9.08 14.39
CA SER A 137 -9.51 -9.68 13.42
C SER A 137 -8.65 -8.67 12.65
N VAL A 138 -8.68 -7.37 12.99
CA VAL A 138 -7.99 -6.33 12.23
C VAL A 138 -7.27 -5.34 13.14
N ILE A 139 -6.04 -4.96 12.75
CA ILE A 139 -5.33 -3.78 13.27
C ILE A 139 -5.38 -2.70 12.20
N TYR A 140 -5.94 -1.55 12.54
CA TYR A 140 -6.08 -0.36 11.69
C TYR A 140 -5.01 0.69 12.00
N LEU A 141 -4.77 1.59 11.04
CA LEU A 141 -3.84 2.71 11.15
C LEU A 141 -4.17 3.64 12.33
N GLY A 142 -5.45 3.97 12.50
CA GLY A 142 -5.88 4.97 13.49
C GLY A 142 -7.35 4.88 13.85
N LYS A 143 -7.76 5.62 14.89
CA LYS A 143 -9.17 5.82 15.22
C LYS A 143 -9.87 6.53 14.06
N GLY A 144 -10.89 5.91 13.49
CA GLY A 144 -11.58 6.42 12.30
C GLY A 144 -10.77 6.33 10.99
N GLN A 145 -9.53 5.86 11.03
CA GLN A 145 -8.64 5.68 9.86
C GLN A 145 -8.47 4.19 9.57
N ARG A 146 -9.34 3.65 8.71
CA ARG A 146 -9.56 2.22 8.50
C ARG A 146 -8.59 1.58 7.49
N SER A 147 -7.41 2.16 7.29
CA SER A 147 -6.33 1.47 6.56
C SER A 147 -5.87 0.27 7.38
N ILE A 148 -5.95 -0.93 6.80
CA ILE A 148 -5.59 -2.17 7.48
C ILE A 148 -4.07 -2.31 7.54
N LEU A 149 -3.50 -2.38 8.74
CA LEU A 149 -2.08 -2.67 8.98
C LEU A 149 -1.83 -4.17 9.05
N ALA A 150 -2.72 -4.91 9.72
CA ALA A 150 -2.62 -6.36 9.85
C ALA A 150 -3.99 -7.04 9.92
N ALA A 151 -4.08 -8.21 9.30
CA ALA A 151 -5.18 -9.16 9.52
C ALA A 151 -4.73 -10.19 10.57
N VAL A 152 -5.51 -10.34 11.64
CA VAL A 152 -5.18 -11.10 12.85
C VAL A 152 -6.02 -12.37 12.93
N THR A 153 -5.37 -13.51 13.14
CA THR A 153 -6.02 -14.82 13.33
C THR A 153 -6.65 -14.91 14.72
N GLU A 154 -7.49 -15.92 14.97
CA GLU A 154 -8.00 -16.18 16.32
C GLU A 154 -6.88 -16.44 17.35
N LYS A 155 -5.77 -17.05 16.92
CA LYS A 155 -4.59 -17.23 17.76
C LYS A 155 -3.93 -15.90 18.08
N GLY A 156 -3.74 -15.04 17.07
CA GLY A 156 -3.16 -13.72 17.24
C GLY A 156 -4.00 -12.82 18.14
N GLN A 157 -5.33 -12.92 18.06
CA GLN A 157 -6.23 -12.15 18.93
C GLN A 157 -6.00 -12.42 20.42
N LYS A 158 -5.59 -13.66 20.78
CA LYS A 158 -5.24 -14.03 22.16
C LYS A 158 -3.88 -13.51 22.61
N GLN A 159 -3.05 -13.03 21.68
CA GLN A 159 -1.71 -12.48 21.95
C GLN A 159 -1.69 -10.94 21.91
N LEU A 160 -2.82 -10.30 21.59
CA LEU A 160 -2.89 -8.84 21.52
C LEU A 160 -2.72 -8.22 22.90
N LYS A 161 -1.80 -7.26 22.97
CA LYS A 161 -1.77 -6.30 24.07
C LYS A 161 -2.69 -5.14 23.72
N LEU A 162 -3.74 -5.00 24.51
CA LEU A 162 -4.88 -4.12 24.21
C LEU A 162 -4.95 -2.96 25.21
N GLY A 163 -5.22 -1.76 24.68
CA GLY A 163 -5.56 -0.60 25.50
C GLY A 163 -7.00 -0.62 26.00
N LYS A 164 -7.38 0.44 26.72
CA LYS A 164 -8.77 0.71 27.09
C LYS A 164 -9.55 1.23 25.89
N PHE A 165 -10.83 0.89 25.82
CA PHE A 165 -11.72 1.47 24.83
C PHE A 165 -11.95 2.95 25.08
N SER A 166 -12.06 3.69 23.98
CA SER A 166 -12.46 5.10 23.91
C SER A 166 -13.36 5.28 22.70
N MET A 167 -14.39 6.10 22.83
CA MET A 167 -15.32 6.38 21.75
C MET A 167 -14.78 7.49 20.84
N ASP A 168 -15.01 7.41 19.54
CA ASP A 168 -14.84 8.54 18.62
C ASP A 168 -16.12 9.39 18.53
N ASP A 169 -16.06 10.50 17.79
CA ASP A 169 -17.18 11.43 17.62
C ASP A 169 -18.42 10.81 16.94
N TYR A 170 -18.26 9.61 16.36
CA TYR A 170 -19.30 8.88 15.62
C TYR A 170 -19.86 7.70 16.41
N GLY A 171 -19.47 7.53 17.67
CA GLY A 171 -19.96 6.47 18.54
C GLY A 171 -19.21 5.14 18.41
N ASN A 172 -18.17 5.04 17.57
CA ASN A 172 -17.39 3.82 17.45
C ASN A 172 -16.41 3.72 18.61
N LYS A 173 -16.32 2.54 19.22
CA LYS A 173 -15.33 2.28 20.28
C LYS A 173 -14.04 1.74 19.69
N TRP A 174 -12.94 2.40 20.03
CA TRP A 174 -11.58 2.09 19.60
C TRP A 174 -10.67 1.85 20.79
N ARG A 175 -9.72 0.94 20.65
CA ARG A 175 -8.61 0.71 21.58
C ARG A 175 -7.30 0.59 20.83
N THR A 176 -6.17 0.86 21.49
CA THR A 176 -4.86 0.51 20.92
C THR A 176 -4.70 -1.00 20.89
N ALA A 177 -3.96 -1.50 19.91
CA ALA A 177 -3.65 -2.90 19.73
C ALA A 177 -2.18 -3.05 19.30
N GLU A 178 -1.43 -3.84 20.06
CA GLU A 178 -0.07 -4.23 19.75
C GLU A 178 0.00 -5.75 19.62
N LEU A 179 0.64 -6.23 18.56
CA LEU A 179 0.90 -7.65 18.35
C LEU A 179 2.38 -7.86 18.13
N THR A 180 2.97 -8.77 18.91
CA THR A 180 4.37 -9.16 18.76
C THR A 180 4.46 -10.58 18.23
N GLY A 181 5.33 -10.80 17.26
CA GLY A 181 5.57 -12.13 16.72
C GLY A 181 6.78 -12.18 15.80
N MET A 182 7.18 -13.40 15.47
CA MET A 182 8.33 -13.65 14.62
C MET A 182 7.98 -13.49 13.13
N ILE A 183 8.88 -12.87 12.39
CA ILE A 183 8.88 -12.83 10.92
C ILE A 183 10.17 -13.42 10.35
N GLU A 184 10.07 -14.01 9.16
CA GLU A 184 11.20 -14.60 8.42
C GLU A 184 11.38 -13.97 7.03
N SER A 185 10.39 -13.20 6.58
CA SER A 185 10.44 -12.57 5.25
C SER A 185 11.44 -11.42 5.21
N PRO A 186 12.12 -11.20 4.07
CA PRO A 186 12.88 -9.98 3.84
C PRO A 186 12.00 -8.74 4.00
N VAL A 187 12.54 -7.72 4.65
CA VAL A 187 11.90 -6.45 4.98
C VAL A 187 12.92 -5.33 4.80
N LEU A 188 12.47 -4.12 4.50
CA LEU A 188 13.33 -2.93 4.40
C LEU A 188 13.55 -2.32 5.80
N ASP A 189 14.65 -1.61 6.02
CA ASP A 189 14.89 -0.79 7.22
C ASP A 189 14.29 0.62 7.15
N SER A 190 13.77 1.01 5.98
CA SER A 190 13.13 2.29 5.75
C SER A 190 11.96 2.17 4.78
N ASN A 191 10.94 3.00 4.97
CA ASN A 191 9.83 3.15 4.03
C ASN A 191 10.16 4.05 2.83
N LYS A 192 11.27 4.82 2.87
CA LYS A 192 11.64 5.75 1.79
C LYS A 192 11.73 5.09 0.41
N PRO A 193 12.34 3.89 0.25
CA PRO A 193 12.37 3.19 -1.03
C PRO A 193 10.96 2.79 -1.52
N LEU A 194 10.07 2.39 -0.60
CA LEU A 194 8.68 2.07 -0.93
C LEU A 194 7.90 3.31 -1.40
N TRP A 195 8.11 4.46 -0.76
CA TRP A 195 7.46 5.71 -1.17
C TRP A 195 7.95 6.21 -2.52
N LYS A 196 9.27 6.16 -2.77
CA LYS A 196 9.82 6.46 -4.09
C LYS A 196 9.25 5.55 -5.18
N TYR A 197 9.12 4.26 -4.88
CA TYR A 197 8.49 3.30 -5.80
C TYR A 197 7.01 3.58 -6.01
N ALA A 198 6.25 3.88 -4.95
CA ALA A 198 4.83 4.23 -5.06
C ALA A 198 4.61 5.50 -5.88
N GLU A 199 5.44 6.54 -5.70
CA GLU A 199 5.37 7.76 -6.52
C GLU A 199 5.63 7.47 -8.01
N LYS A 200 6.55 6.55 -8.30
CA LYS A 200 6.80 6.07 -9.66
C LYS A 200 5.60 5.33 -10.23
N LEU A 201 4.98 4.44 -9.45
CA LEU A 201 3.74 3.74 -9.85
C LEU A 201 2.62 4.73 -10.16
N ASP A 202 2.41 5.73 -9.29
CA ASP A 202 1.44 6.80 -9.48
C ASP A 202 1.71 7.59 -10.78
N THR A 203 2.97 7.95 -11.05
CA THR A 203 3.33 8.61 -12.31
C THR A 203 3.05 7.71 -13.52
N THR A 204 3.45 6.45 -13.45
CA THR A 204 3.41 5.51 -14.58
C THR A 204 1.98 5.11 -14.95
N TYR A 205 1.14 4.86 -13.96
CA TYR A 205 -0.18 4.28 -14.16
C TYR A 205 -1.32 5.28 -14.00
N CYS A 206 -1.12 6.39 -13.28
CA CYS A 206 -2.22 7.29 -12.90
C CYS A 206 -2.11 8.71 -13.48
N SER A 207 -1.02 9.03 -14.17
CA SER A 207 -0.82 10.36 -14.80
C SER A 207 -1.02 10.41 -16.31
N THR A 208 -1.26 9.26 -16.95
CA THR A 208 -1.40 9.16 -18.41
C THR A 208 -2.68 9.79 -18.94
N CYS A 209 -3.78 9.75 -18.17
CA CYS A 209 -5.09 10.23 -18.61
C CYS A 209 -5.45 11.62 -18.06
N HIS A 210 -4.89 12.01 -16.92
CA HIS A 210 -5.13 13.28 -16.25
C HIS A 210 -3.97 13.58 -15.30
N ALA A 211 -3.93 14.79 -14.74
CA ALA A 211 -2.95 15.14 -13.72
C ALA A 211 -3.07 14.23 -12.47
N LYS A 212 -1.93 14.00 -11.79
CA LYS A 212 -1.89 13.18 -10.57
C LYS A 212 -2.78 13.80 -9.49
N VAL A 213 -3.57 12.96 -8.81
CA VAL A 213 -4.35 13.40 -7.65
C VAL A 213 -3.45 13.35 -6.43
N SER A 214 -3.27 14.48 -5.76
CA SER A 214 -2.46 14.54 -4.53
C SER A 214 -3.00 13.55 -3.49
N PRO A 215 -2.15 12.79 -2.78
CA PRO A 215 -2.56 11.95 -1.64
C PRO A 215 -3.37 12.71 -0.58
N LYS A 216 -3.16 14.04 -0.46
CA LYS A 216 -3.89 14.92 0.46
C LYS A 216 -5.29 15.34 -0.03
N HIS A 217 -5.77 14.81 -1.15
CA HIS A 217 -7.10 15.13 -1.65
C HIS A 217 -8.21 14.36 -0.91
N PHE A 218 -7.99 13.06 -0.67
CA PHE A 218 -8.95 12.18 0.00
C PHE A 218 -8.52 11.81 1.43
N THR A 219 -9.47 11.25 2.18
CA THR A 219 -9.21 10.65 3.50
C THR A 219 -8.61 9.25 3.37
N VAL A 220 -8.04 8.73 4.46
CA VAL A 220 -7.56 7.33 4.55
C VAL A 220 -8.65 6.36 4.05
N ASN A 221 -9.89 6.56 4.49
CA ASN A 221 -11.00 5.64 4.19
C ASN A 221 -11.47 5.70 2.73
N SER A 222 -11.22 6.81 2.04
CA SER A 222 -11.63 7.00 0.65
C SER A 222 -10.61 6.45 -0.35
N TRP A 223 -9.32 6.39 0.01
CA TRP A 223 -8.26 6.01 -0.92
C TRP A 223 -8.35 4.56 -1.41
N GLY A 224 -8.73 3.59 -0.56
CA GLY A 224 -8.84 2.19 -0.97
C GLY A 224 -9.74 1.97 -2.19
N PRO A 225 -11.04 2.37 -2.15
CA PRO A 225 -11.93 2.27 -3.31
C PRO A 225 -11.48 3.10 -4.52
N VAL A 226 -10.93 4.30 -4.30
CA VAL A 226 -10.44 5.17 -5.38
C VAL A 226 -9.28 4.53 -6.12
N ALA A 227 -8.25 4.09 -5.41
CA ALA A 227 -7.08 3.43 -5.98
C ALA A 227 -7.50 2.15 -6.73
N LYS A 228 -8.41 1.35 -6.17
CA LYS A 228 -8.98 0.18 -6.85
C LYS A 228 -9.63 0.54 -8.18
N SER A 229 -10.45 1.59 -8.22
CA SER A 229 -11.12 2.06 -9.45
C SER A 229 -10.13 2.56 -10.50
N MET A 230 -9.09 3.29 -10.08
CA MET A 230 -8.02 3.75 -10.97
C MET A 230 -7.21 2.57 -11.52
N GLY A 231 -6.76 1.66 -10.64
CA GLY A 231 -5.96 0.51 -11.02
C GLY A 231 -6.66 -0.42 -12.01
N ALA A 232 -7.98 -0.59 -11.88
CA ALA A 232 -8.78 -1.41 -12.80
C ALA A 232 -8.80 -0.89 -14.27
N ARG A 233 -8.35 0.35 -14.51
CA ARG A 233 -8.25 0.96 -15.85
C ARG A 233 -6.84 0.88 -16.43
N THR A 234 -5.95 0.16 -15.75
CA THR A 234 -4.53 0.04 -16.09
C THR A 234 -4.13 -1.43 -16.08
N ASN A 235 -2.89 -1.73 -16.50
CA ASN A 235 -2.28 -3.05 -16.36
C ASN A 235 -1.40 -3.18 -15.10
N ILE A 236 -1.62 -2.35 -14.07
CA ILE A 236 -0.86 -2.40 -12.82
C ILE A 236 -1.00 -3.76 -12.13
N ALA A 237 0.10 -4.32 -11.64
CA ALA A 237 0.08 -5.57 -10.91
C ALA A 237 -0.62 -5.42 -9.54
N PRO A 238 -1.27 -6.49 -9.00
CA PRO A 238 -1.98 -6.40 -7.73
C PRO A 238 -1.13 -5.95 -6.54
N LEU A 239 0.13 -6.39 -6.47
CA LEU A 239 1.06 -5.98 -5.40
C LEU A 239 1.44 -4.50 -5.52
N ASP A 240 1.72 -4.04 -6.74
CA ASP A 240 2.02 -2.62 -7.00
C ASP A 240 0.83 -1.73 -6.64
N LEU A 241 -0.39 -2.16 -7.01
CA LEU A 241 -1.60 -1.44 -6.62
C LEU A 241 -1.79 -1.41 -5.11
N GLN A 242 -1.46 -2.49 -4.39
CA GLN A 242 -1.50 -2.52 -2.93
C GLN A 242 -0.49 -1.54 -2.32
N ILE A 243 0.75 -1.53 -2.79
CA ILE A 243 1.80 -0.59 -2.33
C ILE A 243 1.36 0.85 -2.59
N LEU A 244 0.86 1.15 -3.79
CA LEU A 244 0.37 2.47 -4.16
C LEU A 244 -0.84 2.89 -3.31
N THR A 245 -1.77 1.98 -3.05
CA THR A 245 -2.91 2.25 -2.15
C THR A 245 -2.43 2.58 -0.74
N LYS A 246 -1.44 1.84 -0.21
CA LYS A 246 -0.86 2.12 1.10
C LYS A 246 -0.11 3.45 1.16
N PHE A 247 0.54 3.85 0.07
CA PHE A 247 1.12 5.19 -0.05
C PHE A 247 0.05 6.27 0.04
N PHE A 248 -1.04 6.15 -0.71
CA PHE A 248 -2.14 7.11 -0.64
C PHE A 248 -2.77 7.18 0.75
N GLU A 249 -3.07 6.02 1.35
CA GLU A 249 -3.63 5.94 2.70
C GLU A 249 -2.70 6.56 3.76
N SER A 250 -1.39 6.27 3.71
CA SER A 250 -0.41 6.79 4.67
C SER A 250 -0.13 8.28 4.50
N ASN A 251 -0.42 8.83 3.32
CA ASN A 251 -0.23 10.24 3.00
C ASN A 251 -1.54 11.00 2.86
N ALA A 252 -2.66 10.42 3.32
CA ALA A 252 -3.99 11.02 3.21
C ALA A 252 -4.10 12.33 4.02
N LYS A 253 -5.17 13.10 3.75
CA LYS A 253 -5.35 14.44 4.34
C LYS A 253 -5.58 14.41 5.86
N ASP A 254 -6.20 13.34 6.33
CA ASP A 254 -6.58 13.11 7.72
C ASP A 254 -5.55 12.28 8.48
N VAL A 255 -4.43 11.90 7.85
CA VAL A 255 -3.26 11.38 8.57
C VAL A 255 -2.54 12.55 9.23
N VAL A 256 -2.80 12.74 10.52
CA VAL A 256 -1.93 13.54 11.38
C VAL A 256 -0.70 12.68 11.64
N VAL A 257 0.49 13.12 11.20
CA VAL A 257 1.75 12.51 11.66
C VAL A 257 1.68 12.52 13.18
N GLN A 258 1.67 11.35 13.81
CA GLN A 258 1.66 11.26 15.27
C GLN A 258 3.00 11.81 15.75
N SER A 259 3.08 13.12 15.95
CA SER A 259 4.13 13.74 16.71
C SER A 259 3.84 13.42 18.16
N ASP A 260 4.73 12.62 18.75
CA ASP A 260 4.77 12.30 20.17
C ASP A 260 4.43 13.53 21.01
N LYS A 261 3.47 13.34 21.92
CA LYS A 261 3.20 14.26 23.01
C LYS A 261 3.47 13.55 24.33
#